data_AF-A0A7D5RGL2-F1
#
_entry.id   AF-A0A7D5RGL2-F1
#
_cell.length_a   1.000
_cell.length_b   1.000
_cell.length_c   1.000
_cell.angle_alpha   90.00
_cell.angle_beta   90.00
_cell.angle_gamma   90.00
#
_symmetry.space_group_name_H-M   'P 1'
#
loop_
_entity.id
_entity.type
_entity.pdbx_description
1 polymer ?
#
loop_
_entity_poly.entity_id
_entity_poly.type
_entity_poly.pdbx_seq_one_letter_code
_entity_poly.pdbx_strand_id
1 'polypeptide(L)'
;MIVTLPVFAQSLITIKTNSNSYKEGDTVVISGNVSTIIVGTPITLQIFSQGNLVDVAQFNVAEDGSYSYTIIAEGPYWAKSGEYTVRASFGEDNVAETQFNFSPKSDVIATDIFEVDAGSYGTFDVNYSINGGTVKNMLIDKDIFALIVIIESENDGSITLEMPRDAFDAKKQDQTDDTFIIIIDGIEVPYQETVTNTNSRIITINFEEGDSDIEIIGTTIIPEFGTIAVMILAVGIITTIIVTKNRFQIPI
;
A
#
# COMPACT_ATOMS: atom_id res chain seq x y z
N MET A 1 21.48 -36.28 45.47
CA MET A 1 20.62 -35.53 44.53
C MET A 1 21.55 -34.66 43.70
N ILE A 2 21.86 -35.06 42.47
CA ILE A 2 22.73 -34.29 41.58
C ILE A 2 21.83 -33.25 40.91
N VAL A 3 22.07 -31.97 41.20
CA VAL A 3 21.36 -30.85 40.57
C VAL A 3 22.09 -30.53 39.27
N THR A 4 21.53 -30.95 38.15
CA THR A 4 21.98 -30.51 36.83
C THR A 4 21.36 -29.14 36.56
N LEU A 5 22.16 -28.08 36.64
CA LEU A 5 21.74 -26.76 36.15
C LEU A 5 21.69 -26.81 34.61
N PRO A 6 20.68 -26.22 33.97
CA PRO A 6 20.69 -26.07 32.52
C PRO A 6 21.87 -25.17 32.12
N VAL A 7 22.80 -25.72 31.34
CA VAL A 7 23.81 -24.93 30.63
C VAL A 7 23.11 -24.35 29.40
N PHE A 8 22.82 -23.05 29.43
CA PHE A 8 22.45 -22.35 28.21
C PHE A 8 23.70 -22.18 27.35
N ALA A 9 23.68 -22.68 26.12
CA ALA A 9 24.73 -22.43 25.14
C ALA A 9 24.77 -20.92 24.89
N GLN A 10 25.86 -20.27 25.31
CA GLN A 10 26.07 -18.86 25.01
C GLN A 10 26.46 -18.75 23.54
N SER A 11 25.55 -18.23 22.70
CA SER A 11 25.87 -17.97 21.30
C SER A 11 27.05 -16.99 21.23
N LEU A 12 28.09 -17.36 20.50
CA LEU A 12 29.31 -16.55 20.36
C LEU A 12 29.11 -15.33 19.46
N ILE A 13 27.93 -15.18 18.87
CA ILE A 13 27.57 -14.09 17.96
C ILE A 13 26.32 -13.40 18.47
N THR A 14 26.29 -12.07 18.32
CA THR A 14 25.13 -11.22 18.62
C THR A 14 24.73 -10.47 17.37
N ILE A 15 23.44 -10.22 17.18
CA ILE A 15 22.93 -9.47 16.02
C ILE A 15 21.82 -8.52 16.48
N LYS A 16 21.78 -7.34 15.86
CA LYS A 16 20.69 -6.37 15.97
C LYS A 16 20.60 -5.53 14.72
N THR A 17 19.49 -4.83 14.58
CA THR A 17 19.26 -3.79 13.59
C THR A 17 19.22 -2.41 14.26
N ASN A 18 19.40 -1.33 13.50
CA ASN A 18 19.33 0.04 14.02
C ASN A 18 17.91 0.51 14.38
N SER A 19 16.89 -0.14 13.84
CA SER A 19 15.46 0.03 14.10
C SER A 19 14.75 -1.33 14.08
N ASN A 20 13.56 -1.40 14.68
CA ASN A 20 12.67 -2.56 14.66
C ASN A 20 11.61 -2.49 13.52
N SER A 21 11.58 -1.41 12.76
CA SER A 21 10.67 -1.24 11.62
C SER A 21 11.31 -0.43 10.49
N TYR A 22 10.99 -0.79 9.25
CA TYR A 22 11.46 -0.14 8.02
C TYR A 22 10.38 -0.06 6.95
N LYS A 23 10.49 0.94 6.10
CA LYS A 23 9.73 1.08 4.85
C LYS A 23 10.63 0.79 3.66
N GLU A 24 10.03 0.55 2.50
CA GLU A 24 10.82 0.40 1.28
C GLU A 24 11.67 1.62 0.96
N GLY A 25 12.91 1.35 0.55
CA GLY A 25 13.93 2.36 0.33
C GLY A 25 14.65 2.80 1.61
N ASP A 26 14.20 2.36 2.80
CA ASP A 26 14.95 2.61 4.03
C ASP A 26 16.27 1.85 4.03
N THR A 27 17.25 2.44 4.70
CA THR A 27 18.55 1.81 4.95
C THR A 27 18.51 1.02 6.26
N VAL A 28 18.62 -0.30 6.16
CA VAL A 28 18.75 -1.22 7.29
C VAL A 28 20.23 -1.41 7.60
N VAL A 29 20.63 -1.05 8.82
CA VAL A 29 21.97 -1.27 9.35
C VAL A 29 21.93 -2.44 10.32
N ILE A 30 22.55 -3.54 9.92
CA ILE A 30 22.70 -4.74 10.72
C ILE A 30 24.07 -4.67 11.39
N SER A 31 24.12 -4.95 12.69
CA SER A 31 25.36 -4.90 13.45
C SER A 31 25.39 -5.95 14.55
N GLY A 32 26.59 -6.29 14.97
CA GLY A 32 26.80 -7.31 15.98
C GLY A 32 28.24 -7.44 16.41
N ASN A 33 28.49 -8.43 17.25
CA ASN A 33 29.83 -8.75 17.73
C ASN A 33 29.98 -10.27 17.84
N VAL A 34 31.18 -10.78 17.52
CA VAL A 34 31.60 -12.15 17.82
C VAL A 34 32.57 -12.16 19.00
N SER A 35 32.32 -13.02 19.99
CA SER A 35 33.12 -13.10 21.20
C SER A 35 34.47 -13.81 20.99
N THR A 36 34.55 -14.69 20.00
CA THR A 36 35.77 -15.43 19.65
C THR A 36 35.99 -15.31 18.15
N ILE A 37 37.05 -14.61 17.74
CA ILE A 37 37.37 -14.41 16.32
C ILE A 37 38.11 -15.64 15.79
N ILE A 38 37.59 -16.20 14.70
CA ILE A 38 38.25 -17.24 13.91
C ILE A 38 38.79 -16.58 12.64
N VAL A 39 40.11 -16.45 12.56
CA VAL A 39 40.78 -15.76 11.44
C VAL A 39 40.47 -16.45 10.12
N GLY A 40 40.02 -15.67 9.13
CA GLY A 40 39.67 -16.17 7.80
C GLY A 40 38.25 -16.73 7.67
N THR A 41 37.44 -16.71 8.74
CA THR A 41 36.03 -17.11 8.69
C THR A 41 35.14 -15.88 8.46
N PRO A 42 34.36 -15.83 7.37
CA PRO A 42 33.39 -14.76 7.16
C PRO A 42 32.10 -15.00 7.97
N ILE A 43 31.35 -13.94 8.22
CA ILE A 43 29.94 -14.01 8.59
C ILE A 43 29.13 -14.26 7.33
N THR A 44 28.21 -15.21 7.40
CA THR A 44 27.12 -15.36 6.43
C THR A 44 25.85 -14.75 7.02
N LEU A 45 25.33 -13.73 6.36
CA LEU A 45 24.09 -13.06 6.70
C LEU A 45 23.00 -13.53 5.75
N GLN A 46 21.82 -13.84 6.28
CA GLN A 46 20.63 -14.21 5.51
C GLN A 46 19.42 -13.44 6.03
N ILE A 47 18.59 -12.94 5.14
CA ILE A 47 17.32 -12.30 5.48
C ILE A 47 16.20 -13.17 4.92
N PHE A 48 15.19 -13.46 5.73
CA PHE A 48 14.04 -14.27 5.35
C PHE A 48 12.72 -13.51 5.56
N SER A 49 11.75 -13.77 4.70
CA SER A 49 10.35 -13.36 4.85
C SER A 49 9.43 -14.54 4.54
N GLN A 50 8.57 -14.93 5.49
CA GLN A 50 7.66 -16.08 5.39
C GLN A 50 8.37 -17.37 4.89
N GLY A 51 9.60 -17.61 5.38
CA GLY A 51 10.43 -18.76 5.00
C GLY A 51 11.17 -18.65 3.65
N ASN A 52 10.95 -17.59 2.87
CA ASN A 52 11.68 -17.34 1.62
C ASN A 52 12.92 -16.49 1.87
N LEU A 53 14.02 -16.82 1.19
CA LEU A 53 15.25 -16.03 1.23
C LEU A 53 15.05 -14.71 0.47
N VAL A 54 15.29 -13.60 1.14
CA VAL A 54 15.20 -12.23 0.61
C VAL A 54 16.58 -11.73 0.17
N ASP A 55 17.58 -11.92 1.04
CA ASP A 55 18.96 -11.49 0.78
C ASP A 55 19.95 -12.45 1.44
N VAL A 56 21.15 -12.53 0.86
CA VAL A 56 22.30 -13.25 1.41
C VAL A 56 23.59 -12.48 1.13
N ALA A 57 24.39 -12.30 2.18
CA ALA A 57 25.69 -11.64 2.09
C ALA A 57 26.76 -12.39 2.87
N GLN A 58 28.01 -12.26 2.45
CA GLN A 58 29.18 -12.74 3.19
C GLN A 58 30.20 -11.63 3.36
N PHE A 59 30.68 -11.44 4.59
CA PHE A 59 31.66 -10.40 4.90
C PHE A 59 32.54 -10.77 6.09
N ASN A 60 33.72 -10.17 6.18
CA ASN A 60 34.68 -10.44 7.24
C ASN A 60 34.35 -9.67 8.52
N VAL A 61 34.75 -10.23 9.65
CA VAL A 61 34.69 -9.59 10.97
C VAL A 61 35.91 -8.68 11.16
N ALA A 62 35.73 -7.55 11.85
CA ALA A 62 36.83 -6.68 12.26
C ALA A 62 37.72 -7.33 13.34
N GLU A 63 38.93 -6.77 13.54
CA GLU A 63 39.90 -7.28 14.53
C GLU A 63 39.39 -7.18 15.99
N ASP A 64 38.45 -6.28 16.26
CA ASP A 64 37.80 -6.11 17.56
C ASP A 64 36.55 -6.99 17.74
N GLY A 65 36.26 -7.87 16.76
CA GLY A 65 35.12 -8.78 16.77
C GLY A 65 33.80 -8.12 16.33
N SER A 66 33.79 -6.81 16.06
CA SER A 66 32.60 -6.13 15.56
C SER A 66 32.36 -6.42 14.08
N TYR A 67 31.09 -6.34 13.69
CA TYR A 67 30.70 -6.38 12.29
C TYR A 67 29.49 -5.51 12.03
N SER A 68 29.38 -5.02 10.79
CA SER A 68 28.19 -4.33 10.31
C SER A 68 27.99 -4.57 8.83
N TYR A 69 26.73 -4.63 8.42
CA TYR A 69 26.30 -4.71 7.04
C TYR A 69 25.13 -3.77 6.82
N THR A 70 25.11 -3.11 5.66
CA THR A 70 24.07 -2.14 5.30
C THR A 70 23.37 -2.62 4.05
N ILE A 71 22.04 -2.57 4.07
CA ILE A 71 21.19 -2.92 2.94
C ILE A 71 20.08 -1.89 2.79
N ILE A 72 19.68 -1.63 1.54
CA ILE A 72 18.47 -0.86 1.24
C ILE A 72 17.33 -1.86 1.14
N ALA A 73 16.27 -1.66 1.91
CA ALA A 73 15.08 -2.51 1.89
C ALA A 73 14.26 -2.28 0.61
N GLU A 74 14.82 -2.64 -0.54
CA GLU A 74 14.28 -2.38 -1.88
C GLU A 74 14.61 -3.55 -2.82
N GLY A 75 13.74 -3.79 -3.79
CA GLY A 75 13.94 -4.78 -4.85
C GLY A 75 12.87 -5.88 -4.86
N PRO A 76 12.94 -6.83 -5.81
CA PRO A 76 11.85 -7.76 -6.10
C PRO A 76 11.50 -8.73 -4.96
N TYR A 77 12.40 -8.89 -3.99
CA TYR A 77 12.21 -9.73 -2.80
C TYR A 77 11.74 -8.95 -1.57
N TRP A 78 11.69 -7.61 -1.65
CA TRP A 78 11.17 -6.68 -0.63
C TRP A 78 9.74 -6.24 -0.95
N ALA A 79 8.87 -7.20 -1.29
CA ALA A 79 7.54 -6.92 -1.81
C ALA A 79 6.39 -7.15 -0.81
N LYS A 80 6.65 -7.86 0.30
CA LYS A 80 5.60 -8.28 1.23
C LYS A 80 5.76 -7.53 2.55
N SER A 81 4.69 -6.93 3.04
CA SER A 81 4.67 -6.44 4.42
C SER A 81 4.80 -7.59 5.42
N GLY A 82 5.24 -7.26 6.64
CA GLY A 82 5.27 -8.17 7.78
C GLY A 82 6.64 -8.34 8.40
N GLU A 83 6.80 -9.43 9.15
CA GLU A 83 8.01 -9.72 9.91
C GLU A 83 9.11 -10.35 9.02
N TYR A 84 10.30 -9.78 9.10
CA TYR A 84 11.51 -10.27 8.44
C TYR A 84 12.48 -10.77 9.50
N THR A 85 13.07 -11.94 9.26
CA THR A 85 14.08 -12.54 10.14
C THR A 85 15.46 -12.36 9.54
N VAL A 86 16.36 -11.71 10.28
CA VAL A 86 17.78 -11.61 9.95
C VAL A 86 18.54 -12.65 10.74
N ARG A 87 19.29 -13.50 10.03
CA ARG A 87 20.14 -14.53 10.62
C ARG A 87 21.60 -14.27 10.27
N ALA A 88 22.46 -14.22 11.28
CA ALA A 88 23.91 -14.24 11.09
C ALA A 88 24.46 -15.60 11.54
N SER A 89 25.34 -16.17 10.72
CA SER A 89 26.05 -17.42 10.99
C SER A 89 27.56 -17.20 10.88
N PHE A 90 28.31 -17.71 11.85
CA PHE A 90 29.77 -17.54 11.93
C PHE A 90 30.47 -18.86 12.28
N GLY A 91 31.18 -19.44 11.31
CA GLY A 91 31.79 -20.76 11.48
C GLY A 91 30.76 -21.88 11.68
N GLU A 92 31.15 -22.92 12.41
CA GLU A 92 30.29 -24.08 12.70
C GLU A 92 29.47 -23.78 13.98
N ASP A 93 28.15 -23.92 13.89
CA ASP A 93 27.15 -23.80 14.96
C ASP A 93 26.92 -22.42 15.63
N ASN A 94 27.63 -21.34 15.28
CA ASN A 94 27.33 -20.02 15.85
C ASN A 94 26.30 -19.28 15.01
N VAL A 95 25.06 -19.25 15.50
CA VAL A 95 23.94 -18.57 14.85
C VAL A 95 23.29 -17.59 15.82
N ALA A 96 22.92 -16.42 15.32
CA ALA A 96 22.04 -15.48 16.01
C ALA A 96 21.01 -14.91 15.05
N GLU A 97 19.83 -14.60 15.58
CA GLU A 97 18.70 -14.06 14.82
C GLU A 97 18.14 -12.81 15.49
N THR A 98 17.61 -11.91 14.66
CA THR A 98 16.80 -10.76 15.09
C THR A 98 15.68 -10.55 14.07
N GLN A 99 14.62 -9.87 14.48
CA GLN A 99 13.48 -9.60 13.63
C GLN A 99 13.21 -8.11 13.51
N PHE A 100 12.60 -7.71 12.40
CA PHE A 100 12.06 -6.36 12.21
C PHE A 100 10.80 -6.42 11.33
N ASN A 101 9.96 -5.39 11.44
CA ASN A 101 8.79 -5.21 10.58
C ASN A 101 9.15 -4.44 9.31
N PHE A 102 8.65 -4.88 8.17
CA PHE A 102 8.82 -4.21 6.88
C PHE A 102 7.48 -3.83 6.27
N SER A 103 7.46 -2.68 5.60
CA SER A 103 6.33 -2.23 4.79
C SER A 103 6.81 -1.75 3.42
N PRO A 104 6.38 -2.38 2.31
CA PRO A 104 6.74 -1.92 0.98
C PRO A 104 6.21 -0.50 0.73
N LYS A 105 6.85 0.24 -0.18
CA LYS A 105 6.26 1.44 -0.80
C LYS A 105 5.17 0.88 -1.68
N SER A 106 3.92 1.27 -1.46
CA SER A 106 2.77 0.67 -2.12
C SER A 106 2.85 0.68 -3.65
N ASP A 107 3.44 -0.35 -4.25
CA ASP A 107 3.15 -0.85 -5.60
C ASP A 107 2.23 -2.06 -5.44
N VAL A 108 1.04 -1.85 -4.87
CA VAL A 108 0.02 -2.90 -4.78
C VAL A 108 -0.80 -2.86 -6.06
N ILE A 109 -0.59 -3.85 -6.93
CA ILE A 109 -1.53 -4.19 -8.00
C ILE A 109 -2.84 -4.55 -7.31
N ALA A 110 -3.87 -3.71 -7.47
CA ALA A 110 -5.21 -4.05 -7.07
C ALA A 110 -5.66 -5.33 -7.80
N THR A 111 -6.08 -6.35 -7.06
CA THR A 111 -6.31 -7.70 -7.59
C THR A 111 -7.78 -8.02 -7.82
N ASP A 112 -8.67 -7.35 -7.08
CA ASP A 112 -10.11 -7.53 -7.15
C ASP A 112 -10.79 -6.26 -7.62
N ILE A 113 -12.00 -6.40 -8.19
CA ILE A 113 -12.77 -5.29 -8.73
C ILE A 113 -14.14 -5.28 -8.04
N PHE A 114 -14.53 -4.12 -7.52
CA PHE A 114 -15.88 -3.87 -7.03
C PHE A 114 -16.60 -2.90 -7.96
N GLU A 115 -17.72 -3.31 -8.54
CA GLU A 115 -18.59 -2.42 -9.33
C GLU A 115 -19.46 -1.59 -8.38
N VAL A 116 -19.20 -0.28 -8.30
CA VAL A 116 -19.91 0.66 -7.43
C VAL A 116 -21.09 1.27 -8.18
N ASP A 117 -22.29 1.18 -7.60
CA ASP A 117 -23.50 1.81 -8.14
C ASP A 117 -23.60 3.28 -7.71
N ALA A 118 -23.47 4.20 -8.66
CA ALA A 118 -23.65 5.64 -8.46
C ALA A 118 -25.10 6.09 -8.75
N GLY A 119 -26.07 5.17 -8.83
CA GLY A 119 -27.48 5.41 -9.09
C GLY A 119 -27.74 5.88 -10.52
N SER A 120 -28.44 7.01 -10.70
CA SER A 120 -28.77 7.54 -12.03
C SER A 120 -27.55 7.94 -12.89
N TYR A 121 -26.35 7.91 -12.32
CA TYR A 121 -25.10 8.22 -13.01
C TYR A 121 -24.38 6.99 -13.58
N GLY A 122 -24.93 5.79 -13.36
CA GLY A 122 -24.34 4.53 -13.81
C GLY A 122 -23.48 3.87 -12.74
N THR A 123 -22.60 2.98 -13.17
CA THR A 123 -21.68 2.23 -12.33
C THR A 123 -20.24 2.56 -12.69
N PHE A 124 -19.31 2.35 -11.77
CA PHE A 124 -17.88 2.43 -12.02
C PHE A 124 -17.13 1.37 -11.24
N ASP A 125 -16.01 0.94 -11.78
CA ASP A 125 -15.18 -0.11 -11.18
C ASP A 125 -14.13 0.52 -10.26
N VAL A 126 -14.03 -0.02 -9.04
CA VAL A 126 -12.94 0.27 -8.10
C VAL A 126 -12.09 -0.98 -7.99
N ASN A 127 -10.84 -0.91 -8.47
CA ASN A 127 -9.91 -1.99 -8.21
C ASN A 127 -9.44 -1.87 -6.76
N TYR A 128 -9.39 -2.98 -6.02
CA TYR A 128 -8.91 -2.99 -4.66
C TYR A 128 -8.06 -4.22 -4.32
N SER A 129 -7.33 -4.10 -3.21
CA SER A 129 -6.70 -5.21 -2.52
C SER A 129 -6.83 -4.98 -1.02
N ILE A 130 -7.16 -6.03 -0.26
CA ILE A 130 -7.35 -5.94 1.19
C ILE A 130 -6.58 -7.06 1.88
N ASN A 131 -5.90 -6.71 2.98
CA ASN A 131 -5.28 -7.63 3.92
C ASN A 131 -5.83 -7.37 5.32
N GLY A 132 -5.99 -8.41 6.14
CA GLY A 132 -6.55 -8.30 7.49
C GLY A 132 -8.08 -8.27 7.56
N GLY A 133 -8.77 -8.20 6.40
CA GLY A 133 -10.23 -8.19 6.36
C GLY A 133 -10.80 -8.53 4.99
N THR A 134 -12.12 -8.38 4.86
CA THR A 134 -12.84 -8.55 3.59
C THR A 134 -13.71 -7.34 3.29
N VAL A 135 -13.76 -6.90 2.04
CA VAL A 135 -14.72 -5.89 1.60
C VAL A 135 -16.08 -6.55 1.46
N LYS A 136 -17.10 -5.99 2.12
CA LYS A 136 -18.50 -6.43 2.01
C LYS A 136 -19.26 -5.61 0.99
N ASN A 137 -19.00 -4.31 0.93
CA ASN A 137 -19.72 -3.42 0.04
C ASN A 137 -18.93 -2.12 -0.21
N MET A 138 -19.25 -1.45 -1.31
CA MET A 138 -18.84 -0.07 -1.57
C MET A 138 -20.06 0.74 -2.02
N LEU A 139 -20.29 1.88 -1.37
CA LEU A 139 -21.45 2.74 -1.56
C LEU A 139 -21.02 4.17 -1.80
N ILE A 140 -21.87 4.92 -2.49
CA ILE A 140 -21.67 6.35 -2.71
C ILE A 140 -22.66 7.14 -1.88
N ASP A 141 -22.12 8.08 -1.08
CA ASP A 141 -22.89 9.14 -0.44
C ASP A 141 -22.66 10.46 -1.18
N LYS A 142 -23.70 10.92 -1.87
CA LYS A 142 -23.67 12.12 -2.70
C LYS A 142 -23.81 13.40 -1.90
N ASP A 143 -24.36 13.34 -0.70
CA ASP A 143 -24.60 14.52 0.13
C ASP A 143 -23.28 15.02 0.73
N ILE A 144 -22.36 14.10 1.02
CA ILE A 144 -21.03 14.41 1.58
C ILE A 144 -19.87 14.15 0.62
N PHE A 145 -20.16 13.77 -0.63
CA PHE A 145 -19.14 13.40 -1.61
C PHE A 145 -18.19 12.30 -1.10
N ALA A 146 -18.74 11.24 -0.49
CA ALA A 146 -17.97 10.09 -0.01
C ALA A 146 -18.17 8.79 -0.81
N LEU A 147 -17.09 8.02 -0.94
CA LEU A 147 -17.10 6.58 -1.16
C LEU A 147 -17.01 5.89 0.20
N ILE A 148 -18.02 5.11 0.57
CA ILE A 148 -18.10 4.35 1.82
C ILE A 148 -17.75 2.91 1.51
N VAL A 149 -16.66 2.41 2.09
CA VAL A 149 -16.26 1.00 2.00
C VAL A 149 -16.64 0.30 3.30
N ILE A 150 -17.54 -0.68 3.19
CA ILE A 150 -17.94 -1.53 4.31
C ILE A 150 -17.01 -2.74 4.33
N ILE A 151 -16.31 -2.94 5.44
CA ILE A 151 -15.38 -4.05 5.63
C ILE A 151 -15.79 -4.94 6.81
N GLU A 152 -15.26 -6.16 6.83
CA GLU A 152 -15.18 -7.01 8.01
C GLU A 152 -13.69 -7.25 8.28
N SER A 153 -13.16 -6.62 9.32
CA SER A 153 -11.76 -6.68 9.74
C SER A 153 -11.56 -7.77 10.80
N GLU A 154 -11.02 -8.91 10.39
CA GLU A 154 -10.72 -10.03 11.30
C GLU A 154 -9.38 -9.83 12.04
N ASN A 155 -8.50 -8.97 11.51
CA ASN A 155 -7.20 -8.61 12.06
C ASN A 155 -6.85 -7.17 11.64
N ASP A 156 -5.85 -6.58 12.30
CA ASP A 156 -5.19 -5.36 11.79
C ASP A 156 -4.73 -5.56 10.35
N GLY A 157 -4.90 -4.53 9.53
CA GLY A 157 -4.81 -4.67 8.10
C GLY A 157 -4.67 -3.38 7.33
N SER A 158 -4.80 -3.53 6.01
CA SER A 158 -4.77 -2.41 5.08
C SER A 158 -5.63 -2.69 3.85
N ILE A 159 -6.30 -1.67 3.36
CA ILE A 159 -6.98 -1.68 2.07
C ILE A 159 -6.29 -0.71 1.12
N THR A 160 -6.07 -1.15 -0.13
CA THR A 160 -5.64 -0.30 -1.24
C THR A 160 -6.77 -0.18 -2.24
N LEU A 161 -7.05 1.04 -2.68
CA LEU A 161 -8.11 1.38 -3.62
C LEU A 161 -7.51 2.14 -4.79
N GLU A 162 -7.78 1.69 -6.01
CA GLU A 162 -7.57 2.44 -7.24
C GLU A 162 -8.92 3.04 -7.68
N MET A 163 -9.06 4.34 -7.47
CA MET A 163 -10.27 5.08 -7.76
C MET A 163 -10.13 5.79 -9.11
N PRO A 164 -11.08 5.62 -10.04
CA PRO A 164 -11.06 6.31 -11.31
C PRO A 164 -11.47 7.79 -11.13
N ARG A 165 -10.63 8.71 -11.59
CA ARG A 165 -10.76 10.18 -11.38
C ARG A 165 -11.94 10.82 -12.08
N ASP A 166 -12.43 10.20 -13.15
CA ASP A 166 -13.66 10.60 -13.83
C ASP A 166 -14.92 10.23 -13.02
N ALA A 167 -14.80 9.24 -12.12
CA ALA A 167 -15.87 8.83 -11.25
C ALA A 167 -15.84 9.55 -9.88
N PHE A 168 -14.68 9.55 -9.24
CA PHE A 168 -14.48 10.00 -7.87
C PHE A 168 -13.08 10.65 -7.71
N ASP A 169 -13.03 11.91 -7.29
CA ASP A 169 -11.75 12.62 -7.11
C ASP A 169 -11.85 13.75 -6.06
N ALA A 170 -10.69 14.21 -5.60
CA ALA A 170 -10.52 15.40 -4.78
C ALA A 170 -9.69 16.44 -5.55
N LYS A 171 -10.32 17.57 -5.90
CA LYS A 171 -9.75 18.66 -6.69
C LYS A 171 -10.08 20.02 -6.10
N LYS A 172 -9.11 20.94 -6.23
CA LYS A 172 -9.29 22.35 -5.92
C LYS A 172 -10.03 23.06 -7.05
N GLN A 173 -10.43 24.31 -6.81
CA GLN A 173 -11.11 25.16 -7.81
C GLN A 173 -10.30 25.37 -9.10
N ASP A 174 -8.98 25.22 -9.06
CA ASP A 174 -8.09 25.32 -10.21
C ASP A 174 -7.85 23.97 -10.92
N GLN A 175 -8.61 22.93 -10.57
CA GLN A 175 -8.52 21.57 -11.08
C GLN A 175 -7.23 20.82 -10.74
N THR A 176 -6.40 21.37 -9.84
CA THR A 176 -5.26 20.64 -9.27
C THR A 176 -5.73 19.67 -8.18
N ASP A 177 -4.94 18.63 -7.95
CA ASP A 177 -5.25 17.61 -6.95
C ASP A 177 -5.34 18.22 -5.54
N ASP A 178 -6.40 17.83 -4.85
CA ASP A 178 -6.58 18.03 -3.42
C ASP A 178 -6.46 16.70 -2.66
N THR A 179 -6.39 16.80 -1.33
CA THR A 179 -6.34 15.64 -0.44
C THR A 179 -7.72 15.07 -0.19
N PHE A 180 -7.83 13.75 -0.11
CA PHE A 180 -9.00 13.09 0.45
C PHE A 180 -9.04 13.28 1.97
N ILE A 181 -10.23 13.20 2.56
CA ILE A 181 -10.41 13.04 4.00
C ILE A 181 -10.85 11.60 4.24
N ILE A 182 -10.12 10.85 5.07
CA ILE A 182 -10.40 9.45 5.36
C ILE A 182 -10.89 9.34 6.79
N ILE A 183 -12.04 8.71 6.99
CA ILE A 183 -12.66 8.49 8.29
C ILE A 183 -12.89 6.99 8.47
N ILE A 184 -12.47 6.43 9.61
CA ILE A 184 -12.78 5.07 10.00
C ILE A 184 -13.62 5.12 11.27
N ASP A 185 -14.82 4.52 11.23
CA ASP A 185 -15.78 4.48 12.34
C ASP A 185 -15.99 5.86 13.01
N GLY A 186 -16.00 6.93 12.20
CA GLY A 186 -16.19 8.32 12.64
C GLY A 186 -14.91 9.07 13.08
N ILE A 187 -13.73 8.48 12.99
CA ILE A 187 -12.44 9.10 13.35
C ILE A 187 -11.58 9.33 12.09
N GLU A 188 -11.08 10.56 11.91
CA GLU A 188 -10.17 10.88 10.81
C GLU A 188 -8.81 10.17 10.98
N VAL A 189 -8.35 9.52 9.92
CA VAL A 189 -7.09 8.76 9.89
C VAL A 189 -6.19 9.19 8.72
N PRO A 190 -4.85 9.03 8.85
CA PRO A 190 -3.95 9.27 7.74
C PRO A 190 -4.05 8.15 6.69
N TYR A 191 -3.77 8.50 5.44
CA TYR A 191 -3.63 7.55 4.33
C TYR A 191 -2.35 7.78 3.54
N GLN A 192 -1.98 6.81 2.71
CA GLN A 192 -0.87 6.92 1.78
C GLN A 192 -1.38 7.01 0.36
N GLU A 193 -0.77 7.86 -0.46
CA GLU A 193 -1.09 8.03 -1.86
C GLU A 193 0.16 7.77 -2.70
N THR A 194 0.12 6.78 -3.58
CA THR A 194 1.34 6.26 -4.24
C THR A 194 1.43 6.58 -5.71
N VAL A 195 0.36 6.32 -6.48
CA VAL A 195 0.35 6.55 -7.92
C VAL A 195 -0.90 7.32 -8.30
N THR A 196 -0.68 8.56 -8.67
CA THR A 196 -1.63 9.38 -9.41
C THR A 196 -1.20 9.39 -10.86
N ASN A 197 -1.85 8.59 -11.69
CA ASN A 197 -1.81 8.83 -13.13
C ASN A 197 -2.96 9.79 -13.49
N THR A 198 -3.08 10.19 -14.76
CA THR A 198 -4.14 11.12 -15.19
C THR A 198 -5.55 10.55 -15.04
N ASN A 199 -5.69 9.24 -14.83
CA ASN A 199 -6.96 8.53 -14.91
C ASN A 199 -7.40 7.95 -13.57
N SER A 200 -6.48 7.63 -12.66
CA SER A 200 -6.78 7.05 -11.34
C SER A 200 -5.96 7.66 -10.21
N ARG A 201 -6.52 7.57 -8.99
CA ARG A 201 -5.86 7.83 -7.71
C ARG A 201 -5.71 6.49 -6.98
N ILE A 202 -4.50 6.13 -6.59
CA ILE A 202 -4.28 4.93 -5.76
C ILE A 202 -3.97 5.37 -4.32
N ILE A 203 -4.84 4.96 -3.39
CA ILE A 203 -4.68 5.23 -1.96
C ILE A 203 -4.61 3.93 -1.15
N THR A 204 -3.83 3.93 -0.09
CA THR A 204 -3.76 2.85 0.90
C THR A 204 -4.13 3.39 2.28
N ILE A 205 -5.04 2.68 2.95
CA ILE A 205 -5.59 3.03 4.27
C ILE A 205 -5.35 1.83 5.20
N ASN A 206 -4.78 2.09 6.38
CA ASN A 206 -4.63 1.07 7.41
C ASN A 206 -5.86 1.07 8.33
N PHE A 207 -6.26 -0.10 8.80
CA PHE A 207 -7.37 -0.29 9.74
C PHE A 207 -6.96 -1.30 10.83
N GLU A 208 -7.64 -1.25 11.97
CA GLU A 208 -7.46 -2.14 13.12
C GLU A 208 -8.52 -3.26 13.12
N GLU A 209 -8.28 -4.34 13.86
CA GLU A 209 -9.29 -5.38 14.10
C GLU A 209 -10.58 -4.77 14.70
N GLY A 210 -11.71 -5.01 14.05
CA GLY A 210 -13.03 -4.55 14.48
C GLY A 210 -13.56 -3.32 13.73
N ASP A 211 -12.71 -2.58 13.01
CA ASP A 211 -13.12 -1.45 12.16
C ASP A 211 -14.11 -1.90 11.07
N SER A 212 -15.15 -1.13 10.80
CA SER A 212 -16.30 -1.60 10.01
C SER A 212 -16.66 -0.74 8.81
N ASP A 213 -16.44 0.57 8.89
CA ASP A 213 -16.69 1.51 7.81
C ASP A 213 -15.50 2.43 7.56
N ILE A 214 -15.16 2.58 6.27
CA ILE A 214 -14.12 3.50 5.80
C ILE A 214 -14.79 4.49 4.86
N GLU A 215 -14.91 5.74 5.27
CA GLU A 215 -15.41 6.84 4.44
C GLU A 215 -14.23 7.56 3.80
N ILE A 216 -14.21 7.59 2.47
CA ILE A 216 -13.27 8.38 1.67
C ILE A 216 -14.05 9.57 1.11
N ILE A 217 -13.77 10.77 1.61
CA ILE A 217 -14.44 11.99 1.19
C ILE A 217 -13.58 12.73 0.17
N GLY A 218 -14.15 12.99 -0.99
CA GLY A 218 -13.56 13.78 -2.07
C GLY A 218 -14.25 15.13 -2.26
N THR A 219 -14.06 15.72 -3.43
CA THR A 219 -14.76 16.97 -3.83
C THR A 219 -15.74 16.74 -4.98
N THR A 220 -15.62 15.59 -5.65
CA THR A 220 -16.37 15.27 -6.86
C THR A 220 -16.79 13.82 -6.80
N ILE A 221 -18.09 13.59 -6.97
CA ILE A 221 -18.65 12.29 -7.31
C ILE A 221 -19.53 12.50 -8.54
N ILE A 222 -19.20 11.79 -9.62
CA ILE A 222 -19.85 11.75 -10.96
C ILE A 222 -20.86 12.88 -11.24
N PRO A 223 -20.58 13.80 -12.20
CA PRO A 223 -20.82 13.42 -13.60
C PRO A 223 -19.91 13.99 -14.70
N GLU A 224 -19.64 13.14 -15.71
CA GLU A 224 -19.52 13.57 -17.11
C GLU A 224 -20.54 12.88 -18.03
N PHE A 225 -21.82 13.26 -17.89
CA PHE A 225 -22.69 13.40 -19.08
C PHE A 225 -23.06 14.87 -19.35
N GLY A 226 -22.26 15.81 -18.88
CA GLY A 226 -22.36 17.21 -19.31
C GLY A 226 -21.85 17.37 -20.74
N THR A 227 -20.63 16.93 -21.05
CA THR A 227 -20.01 17.19 -22.35
C THR A 227 -20.64 16.37 -23.48
N ILE A 228 -20.81 15.05 -23.34
CA ILE A 228 -21.39 14.22 -24.40
C ILE A 228 -22.88 14.50 -24.60
N ALA A 229 -23.68 14.61 -23.53
CA ALA A 229 -25.10 14.90 -23.69
C ALA A 229 -25.34 16.33 -24.20
N VAL A 230 -24.54 17.34 -23.77
CA VAL A 230 -24.60 18.69 -24.33
C VAL A 230 -24.09 18.72 -25.77
N MET A 231 -23.08 17.92 -26.15
CA MET A 231 -22.65 17.81 -27.55
C MET A 231 -23.73 17.17 -28.42
N ILE A 232 -24.35 16.05 -27.99
CA ILE A 232 -25.45 15.41 -28.71
C ILE A 232 -26.66 16.35 -28.79
N LEU A 233 -27.00 17.05 -27.70
CA LEU A 233 -28.06 18.05 -27.65
C LEU A 233 -27.75 19.23 -28.58
N ALA A 234 -26.52 19.76 -28.57
CA ALA A 234 -26.09 20.86 -29.42
C ALA A 234 -26.13 20.46 -30.90
N VAL A 235 -25.61 19.27 -31.25
CA VAL A 235 -25.73 18.71 -32.60
C VAL A 235 -27.20 18.53 -32.98
N GLY A 236 -28.04 18.07 -32.06
CA GLY A 236 -29.50 17.94 -32.26
C GLY A 236 -30.20 19.28 -32.50
N ILE A 237 -29.86 20.32 -31.74
CA ILE A 237 -30.39 21.68 -31.91
C ILE A 237 -29.92 22.26 -33.25
N ILE A 238 -28.63 22.14 -33.58
CA ILE A 238 -28.07 22.64 -34.85
C ILE A 238 -28.71 21.95 -36.05
N THR A 239 -28.85 20.62 -36.02
CA THR A 239 -29.51 19.86 -37.10
C THR A 239 -30.98 20.25 -37.24
N THR A 240 -31.71 20.40 -36.14
CA THR A 240 -33.11 20.86 -36.14
C THR A 240 -33.23 22.26 -36.75
N ILE A 241 -32.34 23.20 -36.40
CA ILE A 241 -32.32 24.56 -36.96
C ILE A 241 -32.06 24.52 -38.47
N ILE A 242 -31.09 23.74 -38.93
CA ILE A 242 -30.74 23.62 -40.36
C ILE A 242 -31.91 23.04 -41.17
N VAL A 243 -32.52 21.94 -40.68
CA VAL A 243 -33.66 21.31 -41.36
C VAL A 243 -34.86 22.25 -41.41
N THR A 244 -35.16 22.92 -40.30
CA THR A 244 -36.25 23.90 -40.21
C THR A 244 -36.03 25.06 -41.18
N LYS A 245 -34.81 25.64 -41.22
CA LYS A 245 -34.48 26.75 -42.12
C LYS A 245 -34.61 26.35 -43.60
N ASN A 246 -34.23 25.12 -43.98
CA ASN A 246 -34.37 24.64 -45.36
C ASN A 246 -35.82 24.33 -45.75
N ARG A 247 -36.71 24.00 -44.81
CA ARG A 247 -38.13 23.73 -45.11
C ARG A 247 -38.98 24.99 -45.25
N PHE A 248 -38.55 26.13 -44.71
CA PHE A 248 -39.29 27.40 -44.76
C PHE A 248 -38.83 28.38 -45.86
N GLN A 249 -37.88 28.00 -46.71
CA GLN A 249 -37.66 28.70 -47.97
C GLN A 249 -38.74 28.30 -48.98
N ILE A 250 -39.95 28.83 -48.78
CA ILE A 250 -40.98 28.85 -49.82
C ILE A 250 -40.48 29.86 -50.87
N PRO A 251 -40.24 29.45 -52.13
CA PRO A 251 -39.93 30.40 -53.18
C PRO A 251 -41.13 31.33 -53.37
N ILE A 252 -40.88 32.65 -53.29
CA ILE A 252 -41.85 33.69 -53.71
C ILE A 252 -41.81 33.78 -55.22
#